data_AF-A0A2Z6QGM0-F1
#
_entry.id   AF-A0A2Z6QGM0-F1
#
_cell.length_a   1.000
_cell.length_b   1.000
_cell.length_c   1.000
_cell.angle_alpha   90.00
_cell.angle_beta   90.00
_cell.angle_gamma   90.00
#
_symmetry.space_group_name_H-M   'P 1'
#
loop_
_entity.id
_entity.type
_entity.pdbx_description
1 polymer ?
#
loop_
_entity_poly.entity_id
_entity_poly.type
_entity_poly.pdbx_seq_one_letter_code
_entity_poly.pdbx_strand_id
1 'polypeptide(L)'
;MVLSECIQRFLIEDENKSSQYDHIELLKMVFQHGTFIILENHCLKTICQIPNILFGTDKILLLPAQILALLLKQDDLVLDEIEIWNNLIRWATVNKDPSKWTNDELNLMEKTLSRFIPLIRFHNISSEEYYVKVLPYNDLLPENLKNEILKFYLVTKVHRWDHNHQDSLLMLT
;
A
#
# COMPACT_ATOMS: atom_id res chain seq x y z
N MET A 1 28.92 -4.82 20.10
CA MET A 1 27.93 -5.17 19.06
C MET A 1 27.00 -6.32 19.49
N VAL A 2 27.47 -7.36 20.19
CA VAL A 2 26.68 -8.54 20.62
C VAL A 2 25.50 -8.23 21.56
N LEU A 3 25.64 -7.27 22.48
CA LEU A 3 24.59 -6.97 23.47
C LEU A 3 23.30 -6.41 22.84
N SER A 4 23.40 -5.64 21.75
CA SER A 4 22.24 -5.05 21.06
C SER A 4 21.37 -6.11 20.40
N GLU A 5 21.98 -7.16 19.85
CA GLU A 5 21.27 -8.26 19.20
C GLU A 5 20.56 -9.16 20.23
N CYS A 6 21.21 -9.48 21.34
CA CYS A 6 20.58 -10.27 22.41
C CYS A 6 19.33 -9.58 22.97
N ILE A 7 19.38 -8.26 23.17
CA ILE A 7 18.22 -7.49 23.64
C ILE A 7 17.08 -7.53 22.61
N GLN A 8 17.38 -7.34 21.32
CA GLN A 8 16.35 -7.40 20.27
C GLN A 8 15.69 -8.78 20.20
N ARG A 9 16.46 -9.87 20.27
CA ARG A 9 15.91 -11.23 20.27
C ARG A 9 15.09 -11.51 21.52
N PHE A 10 15.53 -11.06 22.69
CA PHE A 10 14.76 -11.18 23.93
C PHE A 10 13.40 -10.47 23.84
N LEU A 11 13.37 -9.25 23.29
CA LEU A 11 12.12 -8.50 23.09
C LEU A 11 11.16 -9.23 22.14
N ILE A 12 11.67 -9.83 21.07
CA ILE A 12 10.88 -10.65 20.13
C ILE A 12 10.33 -11.89 20.84
N GLU A 13 11.14 -12.58 21.64
CA GLU A 13 10.69 -13.74 22.40
C GLU A 13 9.63 -13.39 23.44
N ASP A 14 9.72 -12.22 24.07
CA ASP A 14 8.74 -11.74 25.04
C ASP A 14 7.42 -11.33 24.37
N GLU A 15 7.49 -10.59 23.25
CA GLU A 15 6.32 -10.24 22.41
C GLU A 15 5.55 -11.49 21.96
N ASN A 16 6.27 -12.52 21.51
CA ASN A 16 5.65 -13.79 21.10
C ASN A 16 4.99 -14.54 22.27
N LYS A 17 5.43 -14.33 23.51
CA LYS A 17 4.86 -14.94 24.72
C LYS A 17 3.72 -14.11 25.31
N SER A 18 3.70 -12.81 25.03
CA SER A 18 2.88 -11.83 25.73
C SER A 18 2.44 -10.70 24.79
N SER A 19 1.14 -10.54 24.60
CA SER A 19 0.52 -9.46 23.80
C SER A 19 0.59 -8.06 24.46
N GLN A 20 1.60 -7.82 25.32
CA GLN A 20 1.73 -6.58 26.08
C GLN A 20 2.21 -5.38 25.24
N TYR A 21 2.76 -5.61 24.05
CA TYR A 21 3.29 -4.55 23.21
C TYR A 21 2.28 -4.10 22.15
N ASP A 22 2.06 -2.78 22.05
CA ASP A 22 1.45 -2.21 20.85
C ASP A 22 2.50 -2.21 19.74
N HIS A 23 2.30 -3.06 18.73
CA HIS A 23 3.15 -3.17 17.56
C HIS A 23 3.45 -1.80 16.92
N ILE A 24 2.54 -0.82 17.03
CA ILE A 24 2.77 0.55 16.52
C ILE A 24 3.79 1.32 17.35
N GLU A 25 3.72 1.21 18.67
CA GLU A 25 4.66 1.87 19.57
C GLU A 25 6.05 1.25 19.43
N LEU A 26 6.10 -0.08 19.31
CA LEU A 26 7.33 -0.82 19.05
C LEU A 26 7.92 -0.46 17.68
N LEU A 27 7.11 -0.35 16.62
CA LEU A 27 7.57 0.16 15.31
C LEU A 27 8.14 1.57 15.43
N LYS A 28 7.41 2.50 16.07
CA LYS A 28 7.88 3.88 16.23
C LYS A 28 9.22 3.93 16.96
N MET A 29 9.37 3.17 18.05
CA MET A 29 10.61 3.08 18.81
C MET A 29 11.77 2.56 17.95
N VAL A 30 11.55 1.47 17.23
CA VAL A 30 12.55 0.85 16.36
C VAL A 30 13.04 1.84 15.30
N PHE A 31 12.11 2.51 14.62
CA PHE A 31 12.41 3.43 13.54
C PHE A 31 13.00 4.77 13.99
N GLN A 32 12.77 5.19 15.25
CA GLN A 32 13.42 6.38 15.81
C GLN A 32 14.91 6.14 16.14
N HIS A 33 15.27 4.92 16.55
CA HIS A 33 16.61 4.64 17.05
C HIS A 33 17.56 4.05 16.02
N GLY A 34 17.09 3.63 14.83
CA GLY A 34 17.89 3.28 13.65
C GLY A 34 18.94 2.17 13.84
N THR A 35 18.94 1.53 15.01
CA THR A 35 19.98 0.60 15.49
C THR A 35 19.40 -0.79 15.80
N PHE A 36 18.07 -0.94 15.73
CA PHE A 36 17.35 -2.17 16.04
C PHE A 36 16.89 -2.92 14.79
N ILE A 37 17.82 -3.21 13.88
CA ILE A 37 17.54 -3.82 12.56
C ILE A 37 16.82 -5.19 12.67
N ILE A 38 17.15 -6.00 13.68
CA ILE A 38 16.52 -7.32 13.85
C ILE A 38 15.05 -7.15 14.23
N LEU A 39 14.78 -6.22 15.15
CA LEU A 39 13.43 -5.90 15.58
C LEU A 39 12.63 -5.20 14.46
N GLU A 40 13.28 -4.33 13.67
CA GLU A 40 12.69 -3.70 12.48
C GLU A 40 12.21 -4.74 11.48
N ASN A 41 13.09 -5.66 11.10
CA ASN A 41 12.76 -6.73 10.17
C ASN A 41 11.67 -7.65 10.72
N HIS A 42 11.69 -7.95 12.03
CA HIS A 42 10.62 -8.70 12.67
C HIS A 42 9.27 -7.99 12.52
N CYS A 43 9.20 -6.70 12.86
CA CYS A 43 7.98 -5.90 12.78
C CYS A 43 7.43 -5.80 11.36
N LEU A 44 8.30 -5.47 10.39
CA LEU A 44 7.91 -5.35 8.99
C LEU A 44 7.32 -6.66 8.49
N LYS A 45 8.00 -7.78 8.78
CA LYS A 45 7.54 -9.11 8.39
C LYS A 45 6.21 -9.48 9.04
N THR A 46 6.04 -9.22 10.34
CA THR A 46 4.79 -9.48 11.05
C THR A 46 3.62 -8.70 10.45
N ILE A 47 3.81 -7.41 10.16
CA ILE A 47 2.77 -6.60 9.50
C ILE A 47 2.49 -7.11 8.09
N CYS A 48 3.51 -7.49 7.31
CA CYS A 48 3.30 -7.97 5.95
C CYS A 48 2.51 -9.28 5.93
N GLN A 49 2.73 -10.16 6.90
CA GLN A 49 1.98 -11.42 7.05
C GLN A 49 0.58 -11.23 7.65
N ILE A 50 0.40 -10.20 8.50
CA ILE A 50 -0.84 -9.93 9.24
C ILE A 50 -1.18 -8.43 9.11
N PRO A 51 -1.56 -7.97 7.91
CA PRO A 51 -1.68 -6.53 7.62
C PRO A 51 -2.78 -5.84 8.41
N ASN A 52 -3.80 -6.56 8.85
CA ASN A 52 -4.90 -6.04 9.68
C ASN A 52 -4.47 -5.54 11.07
N ILE A 53 -3.23 -5.82 11.52
CA ILE A 53 -2.63 -5.16 12.69
C ILE A 53 -2.57 -3.63 12.49
N LEU A 54 -2.43 -3.20 11.22
CA LEU A 54 -2.21 -1.82 10.83
C LEU A 54 -3.26 -1.35 9.83
N PHE A 55 -3.30 -1.96 8.66
CA PHE A 55 -4.19 -1.61 7.55
C PHE A 55 -5.64 -1.92 7.92
N GLY A 56 -6.56 -1.02 7.55
CA GLY A 56 -7.96 -1.08 7.93
C GLY A 56 -8.25 -0.47 9.31
N THR A 57 -7.25 -0.14 10.12
CA THR A 57 -7.42 0.45 11.47
C THR A 57 -6.98 1.91 11.51
N ASP A 58 -7.34 2.65 12.57
CA ASP A 58 -6.85 4.04 12.77
C ASP A 58 -5.35 4.11 13.07
N LYS A 59 -4.71 2.96 13.35
CA LYS A 59 -3.28 2.90 13.63
C LYS A 59 -2.43 3.36 12.45
N ILE A 60 -2.92 3.21 11.22
CA ILE A 60 -2.21 3.70 10.04
C ILE A 60 -1.98 5.20 10.09
N LEU A 61 -2.95 5.98 10.60
CA LEU A 61 -2.89 7.44 10.72
C LEU A 61 -1.72 7.90 11.61
N LEU A 62 -1.21 7.01 12.46
CA LEU A 62 -0.13 7.27 13.40
C LEU A 62 1.26 7.00 12.79
N LEU A 63 1.34 6.48 11.57
CA LEU A 63 2.61 6.11 10.96
C LEU A 63 3.36 7.29 10.35
N PRO A 64 4.66 7.41 10.67
CA PRO A 64 5.60 8.21 9.88
C PRO A 64 5.63 7.78 8.41
N ALA A 65 5.70 8.76 7.51
CA ALA A 65 5.75 8.55 6.06
C ALA A 65 6.84 7.56 5.61
N GLN A 66 8.00 7.56 6.28
CA GLN A 66 9.10 6.66 5.98
C GLN A 66 8.77 5.19 6.25
N ILE A 67 8.04 4.91 7.33
CA ILE A 67 7.64 3.55 7.71
C ILE A 67 6.59 3.04 6.73
N LEU A 68 5.60 3.89 6.42
CA LEU A 68 4.58 3.55 5.42
C LEU A 68 5.25 3.23 4.07
N ALA A 69 6.21 4.04 3.63
CA ALA A 69 6.91 3.79 2.37
C ALA A 69 7.72 2.47 2.37
N LEU A 70 8.26 2.04 3.52
CA LEU A 70 8.96 0.76 3.62
C LEU A 70 8.01 -0.42 3.54
N LEU A 71 6.85 -0.33 4.20
CA LEU A 71 5.79 -1.34 4.13
C LEU A 71 5.24 -1.47 2.71
N LEU A 72 4.96 -0.36 2.03
CA LEU A 72 4.44 -0.38 0.66
C LEU A 72 5.44 -0.89 -0.39
N LYS A 73 6.73 -0.95 -0.04
CA LYS A 73 7.78 -1.53 -0.90
C LYS A 73 7.91 -3.05 -0.75
N GLN A 74 7.33 -3.64 0.30
CA GLN A 74 7.47 -5.06 0.57
C GLN A 74 6.65 -5.88 -0.44
N ASP A 75 7.32 -6.82 -1.10
CA ASP A 75 6.66 -7.77 -2.02
C ASP A 75 5.82 -8.82 -1.28
N ASP A 76 6.10 -9.06 0.01
CA ASP A 76 5.44 -10.05 0.85
C ASP A 76 4.29 -9.47 1.69
N LEU A 77 3.88 -8.22 1.45
CA LEU A 77 2.68 -7.62 2.03
C LEU A 77 1.43 -8.32 1.48
N VAL A 78 0.76 -9.13 2.31
CA VAL A 78 -0.41 -9.95 1.93
C VAL A 78 -1.69 -9.11 1.98
N LEU A 79 -1.76 -8.06 1.16
CA LEU A 79 -2.91 -7.16 1.07
C LEU A 79 -3.22 -6.82 -0.40
N ASP A 80 -4.50 -6.84 -0.77
CA ASP A 80 -4.91 -6.46 -2.12
C ASP A 80 -4.52 -5.00 -2.41
N GLU A 81 -4.07 -4.73 -3.63
CA GLU A 81 -3.56 -3.40 -4.01
C GLU A 81 -4.62 -2.31 -3.89
N ILE A 82 -5.89 -2.66 -4.05
CA ILE A 82 -6.97 -1.72 -3.82
C ILE A 82 -7.12 -1.35 -2.34
N GLU A 83 -6.88 -2.29 -1.43
CA GLU A 83 -6.91 -2.04 0.01
C GLU A 83 -5.70 -1.22 0.44
N ILE A 84 -4.53 -1.45 -0.19
CA ILE A 84 -3.36 -0.59 -0.04
C ILE A 84 -3.70 0.86 -0.45
N TRP A 85 -4.30 1.04 -1.63
CA TRP A 85 -4.73 2.36 -2.11
C TRP A 85 -5.69 3.06 -1.14
N ASN A 86 -6.74 2.37 -0.69
CA ASN A 86 -7.73 2.94 0.23
C ASN A 86 -7.09 3.40 1.55
N ASN A 87 -6.16 2.60 2.08
CA ASN A 87 -5.43 2.91 3.29
C ASN A 87 -4.45 4.08 3.10
N LEU A 88 -3.78 4.17 1.96
CA LEU A 88 -2.91 5.29 1.63
C LEU A 88 -3.69 6.61 1.54
N ILE A 89 -4.86 6.59 0.89
CA ILE A 89 -5.76 7.76 0.81
C ILE A 89 -6.25 8.15 2.21
N ARG A 90 -6.64 7.17 3.04
CA ARG A 90 -7.02 7.41 4.45
C ARG A 90 -5.86 7.96 5.28
N TRP A 91 -4.62 7.53 5.03
CA TRP A 91 -3.44 8.06 5.72
C TRP A 91 -3.15 9.51 5.33
N ALA A 92 -3.29 9.86 4.05
CA ALA A 92 -2.97 11.19 3.56
C ALA A 92 -4.12 12.21 3.76
N THR A 93 -5.36 11.76 3.80
CA THR A 93 -6.56 12.61 3.84
C THR A 93 -7.34 12.44 5.14
N VAL A 94 -8.08 13.48 5.54
CA VAL A 94 -9.08 13.38 6.63
C VAL A 94 -10.44 12.90 6.08
N ASN A 95 -10.46 12.01 5.08
CA ASN A 95 -11.67 11.55 4.39
C ASN A 95 -12.53 12.68 3.78
N LYS A 96 -11.90 13.70 3.20
CA LYS A 96 -12.60 14.75 2.44
C LYS A 96 -12.75 14.31 0.98
N ASP A 97 -13.95 14.47 0.44
CA ASP A 97 -14.28 14.25 -0.97
C ASP A 97 -13.32 15.08 -1.87
N PRO A 98 -12.57 14.43 -2.79
CA PRO A 98 -11.58 15.10 -3.65
C PRO A 98 -12.21 16.16 -4.56
N SER A 99 -13.50 16.01 -4.91
CA SER A 99 -14.23 17.02 -5.71
C SER A 99 -14.42 18.35 -4.99
N LYS A 100 -14.18 18.39 -3.67
CA LYS A 100 -14.33 19.57 -2.81
C LYS A 100 -13.00 20.16 -2.37
N TRP A 101 -11.89 19.70 -2.93
CA TRP A 101 -10.57 20.22 -2.59
C TRP A 101 -10.35 21.60 -3.20
N THR A 102 -9.74 22.49 -2.42
CA THR A 102 -9.16 23.72 -2.97
C THR A 102 -7.89 23.38 -3.75
N ASN A 103 -7.42 24.29 -4.60
CA ASN A 103 -6.15 24.10 -5.31
C ASN A 103 -4.98 23.90 -4.33
N ASP A 104 -5.00 24.56 -3.16
CA ASP A 104 -3.95 24.40 -2.15
C ASP A 104 -3.99 23.02 -1.49
N GLU A 105 -5.19 22.51 -1.18
CA GLU A 105 -5.37 21.15 -0.65
C GLU A 105 -4.93 20.10 -1.67
N LEU A 106 -5.28 20.27 -2.95
CA LEU A 106 -4.85 19.39 -4.03
C LEU A 106 -3.32 19.39 -4.16
N ASN A 107 -2.69 20.56 -4.21
CA ASN A 107 -1.23 20.70 -4.31
C ASN A 107 -0.50 20.06 -3.10
N LEU A 108 -1.05 20.19 -1.89
CA LEU A 108 -0.51 19.56 -0.69
C LEU A 108 -0.61 18.03 -0.80
N MET A 109 -1.75 17.53 -1.27
CA MET A 109 -2.00 16.11 -1.42
C MET A 109 -1.09 15.49 -2.49
N GLU A 110 -0.95 16.15 -3.64
CA GLU A 110 -0.06 15.73 -4.71
C GLU A 110 1.39 15.60 -4.20
N LYS A 111 1.89 16.62 -3.48
CA LYS A 111 3.22 16.57 -2.87
C LYS A 111 3.35 15.43 -1.87
N THR A 112 2.33 15.23 -1.03
CA THR A 112 2.33 14.20 0.02
C THR A 112 2.36 12.80 -0.59
N LEU A 113 1.52 12.56 -1.60
CA LEU A 113 1.33 11.25 -2.21
C LEU A 113 2.31 10.93 -3.34
N SER A 114 2.99 11.93 -3.91
CA SER A 114 3.96 11.76 -5.01
C SER A 114 4.99 10.64 -4.78
N ARG A 115 5.49 10.49 -3.55
CA ARG A 115 6.47 9.45 -3.19
C ARG A 115 5.89 8.04 -3.07
N PHE A 116 4.57 7.94 -2.89
CA PHE A 116 3.85 6.70 -2.63
C PHE A 116 3.14 6.17 -3.88
N ILE A 117 2.69 7.04 -4.78
CA ILE A 117 2.04 6.65 -6.04
C ILE A 117 2.85 5.60 -6.82
N PRO A 118 4.19 5.74 -6.99
CA PRO A 118 4.99 4.74 -7.69
C PRO A 118 5.09 3.38 -6.98
N LEU A 119 4.68 3.29 -5.72
CA LEU A 119 4.71 2.06 -4.93
C LEU A 119 3.43 1.22 -5.10
N ILE A 120 2.38 1.81 -5.69
CA ILE A 120 1.09 1.15 -5.90
C ILE A 120 1.10 0.42 -7.25
N ARG A 121 0.81 -0.88 -7.25
CA ARG A 121 0.73 -1.67 -8.48
C ARG A 121 -0.67 -1.57 -9.07
N PHE A 122 -0.98 -0.45 -9.72
CA PHE A 122 -2.31 -0.20 -10.31
C PHE A 122 -2.81 -1.29 -11.29
N HIS A 123 -1.92 -2.05 -11.91
CA HIS A 123 -2.24 -3.19 -12.77
C HIS A 123 -2.88 -4.38 -12.02
N ASN A 124 -2.70 -4.45 -10.70
CA ASN A 124 -3.29 -5.46 -9.83
C ASN A 124 -4.64 -4.99 -9.22
N ILE A 125 -5.07 -3.77 -9.52
CA ILE A 125 -6.41 -3.29 -9.18
C ILE A 125 -7.35 -3.70 -10.31
N SER A 126 -8.59 -4.09 -10.01
CA SER A 126 -9.55 -4.39 -11.07
C SER A 126 -10.03 -3.10 -11.77
N SER A 127 -10.46 -3.19 -13.03
CA SER A 127 -10.98 -2.01 -13.75
C SER A 127 -12.20 -1.38 -13.08
N GLU A 128 -13.03 -2.21 -12.43
CA GLU A 128 -14.21 -1.75 -11.67
C GLU A 128 -13.78 -0.96 -10.43
N GLU A 129 -12.87 -1.51 -9.64
CA GLU A 129 -12.37 -0.84 -8.45
C GLU A 129 -11.56 0.40 -8.79
N TYR A 130 -10.78 0.39 -9.87
CA TYR A 130 -10.10 1.58 -10.36
C TYR A 130 -11.10 2.69 -10.66
N TYR A 131 -12.17 2.37 -11.41
CA TYR A 131 -13.20 3.35 -11.76
C TYR A 131 -13.90 3.93 -10.52
N VAL A 132 -14.20 3.10 -9.53
CA VAL A 132 -14.96 3.54 -8.34
C VAL A 132 -14.08 4.23 -7.29
N LYS A 133 -12.87 3.71 -7.04
CA LYS A 133 -12.06 4.07 -5.87
C LYS A 133 -10.79 4.87 -6.21
N VAL A 134 -10.24 4.73 -7.43
CA VAL A 134 -9.01 5.42 -7.84
C VAL A 134 -9.31 6.66 -8.69
N LEU A 135 -10.22 6.53 -9.67
CA LEU A 135 -10.59 7.60 -10.59
C LEU A 135 -11.07 8.91 -9.91
N PRO A 136 -11.75 8.90 -8.75
CA PRO A 136 -12.09 10.14 -8.03
C PRO A 136 -10.87 11.00 -7.65
N TYR A 137 -9.68 10.38 -7.59
CA TYR A 137 -8.41 11.01 -7.24
C TYR A 137 -7.50 11.17 -8.45
N ASN A 138 -8.05 11.11 -9.66
CA ASN A 138 -7.27 11.12 -10.90
C ASN A 138 -6.33 12.34 -10.99
N ASP A 139 -6.71 13.49 -10.46
CA ASP A 139 -5.87 14.70 -10.47
C ASP A 139 -4.55 14.56 -9.69
N LEU A 140 -4.44 13.57 -8.80
CA LEU A 140 -3.21 13.25 -8.08
C LEU A 140 -2.22 12.42 -8.89
N LEU A 141 -2.70 11.74 -9.94
CA LEU A 141 -1.89 10.81 -10.72
C LEU A 141 -1.11 11.56 -11.81
N PRO A 142 0.18 11.22 -12.03
CA PRO A 142 0.92 11.70 -13.18
C PRO A 142 0.25 11.30 -14.50
N GLU A 143 0.26 12.19 -15.49
CA GLU A 143 -0.45 11.98 -16.77
C GLU A 143 0.06 10.75 -17.54
N ASN A 144 1.37 10.47 -17.47
CA ASN A 144 1.95 9.27 -18.06
C ASN A 144 1.40 7.98 -17.41
N LEU A 145 1.25 7.97 -16.09
CA LEU A 145 0.72 6.83 -15.35
C LEU A 145 -0.77 6.60 -15.68
N LYS A 146 -1.57 7.66 -15.77
CA LYS A 146 -2.98 7.55 -16.22
C LYS A 146 -3.08 6.86 -17.57
N ASN A 147 -2.31 7.32 -18.53
CA ASN A 147 -2.30 6.77 -19.88
C ASN A 147 -1.86 5.30 -19.91
N GLU A 148 -0.86 4.93 -19.10
CA GLU A 148 -0.41 3.55 -18.94
C GLU A 148 -1.54 2.65 -18.40
N ILE A 149 -2.21 3.08 -17.32
CA ILE A 149 -3.30 2.34 -16.69
C ILE A 149 -4.50 2.21 -17.65
N LEU A 150 -4.88 3.30 -18.31
CA LEU A 150 -5.96 3.28 -19.31
C LEU A 150 -5.64 2.32 -20.45
N LYS A 151 -4.41 2.36 -20.98
CA LYS A 151 -3.97 1.43 -22.02
C LYS A 151 -4.07 -0.02 -21.54
N PHE A 152 -3.67 -0.31 -20.32
CA PHE A 152 -3.81 -1.64 -19.75
C PHE A 152 -5.28 -2.09 -19.77
N TYR A 153 -6.21 -1.32 -19.22
CA TYR A 153 -7.61 -1.75 -19.14
C TYR A 153 -8.34 -1.80 -20.49
N LEU A 154 -8.03 -0.87 -21.39
CA LEU A 154 -8.75 -0.73 -22.67
C LEU A 154 -8.16 -1.60 -23.78
N VAL A 155 -6.84 -1.73 -23.88
CA VAL A 155 -6.19 -2.42 -25.00
C VAL A 155 -5.97 -3.91 -24.71
N THR A 156 -5.60 -4.28 -23.48
CA THR A 156 -5.33 -5.71 -23.17
C THR A 156 -6.59 -6.57 -23.17
N LYS A 157 -7.77 -5.98 -22.91
CA LYS A 157 -9.04 -6.71 -23.00
C LYS A 157 -9.46 -6.95 -24.44
N VAL A 158 -9.26 -5.99 -25.36
CA VAL A 158 -9.63 -6.13 -26.79
C VAL A 158 -8.95 -7.34 -27.42
N HIS A 159 -7.65 -7.54 -27.18
CA HIS A 159 -6.93 -8.72 -27.70
C HIS A 159 -7.42 -10.05 -27.11
N ARG A 160 -7.96 -10.05 -25.88
CA ARG A 160 -8.48 -11.24 -25.20
C ARG A 160 -9.85 -11.66 -25.76
N TRP A 161 -10.66 -10.70 -26.23
CA TRP A 161 -11.91 -10.99 -26.95
C TRP A 161 -11.63 -11.61 -28.32
N ASP A 162 -10.67 -11.09 -29.08
CA ASP A 162 -10.34 -11.59 -30.42
C ASP A 162 -9.83 -13.04 -30.42
N HIS A 163 -8.98 -13.42 -29.45
CA HIS A 163 -8.49 -14.81 -29.34
C HIS A 163 -9.60 -15.79 -28.90
N ASN A 164 -10.39 -15.44 -27.89
CA ASN A 164 -11.45 -16.33 -27.39
C ASN A 164 -12.60 -16.52 -28.40
N HIS A 165 -12.86 -15.54 -29.27
CA HIS A 165 -13.87 -15.67 -30.33
C HIS A 165 -13.39 -16.58 -31.48
N GLN A 166 -12.10 -16.55 -31.83
CA GLN A 166 -11.53 -17.44 -32.85
C GLN A 166 -11.53 -18.91 -32.39
N ASP A 167 -11.18 -19.18 -31.14
CA ASP A 167 -11.20 -20.54 -30.58
C ASP A 167 -12.62 -21.11 -30.45
N SER A 168 -13.61 -20.25 -30.17
CA SER A 168 -15.02 -20.66 -30.08
C SER A 168 -15.64 -21.02 -31.45
N LEU A 169 -15.15 -20.39 -32.54
CA LEU A 169 -15.59 -20.68 -33.91
C LEU A 169 -14.94 -21.95 -34.47
N LEU A 170 -13.68 -22.23 -34.12
CA LEU A 170 -12.97 -23.45 -34.52
C LEU A 170 -13.52 -24.73 -33.86
N MET A 171 -14.23 -24.60 -32.74
CA MET A 171 -14.91 -25.72 -32.05
C MET A 171 -16.30 -26.04 -32.63
N LEU A 172 -16.78 -25.24 -33.59
CA LEU A 172 -18.09 -25.39 -34.26
C LEU A 172 -17.98 -25.74 -35.76
N THR A 173 -16.76 -25.96 -36.27
CA THR A 173 -16.46 -26.37 -37.65
C THR A 173 -15.79 -27.73 -37.68
#